data_AF-A0A7S0UJL0-F1
#
_entry.id   AF-A0A7S0UJL0-F1
#
_cell.length_a   1.000
_cell.length_b   1.000
_cell.length_c   1.000
_cell.angle_alpha   90.00
_cell.angle_beta   90.00
_cell.angle_gamma   90.00
#
_symmetry.space_group_name_H-M   'P 1'
#
loop_
_entity.id
_entity.type
_entity.pdbx_description
1 polymer ?
#
loop_
_entity_poly.entity_id
_entity_poly.type
_entity_poly.pdbx_seq_one_letter_code
_entity_poly.pdbx_strand_id
1 'polypeptide(L)'
;EKLDSYNFLFLINFDLPYNRPTTGVLEFIETMILSPFSMLLPLLAAVAPASAAEFMNFPRCGDCWCITDPADGNTCPTNTVGITDSFTTTDLLYSTFELANDPPFLKLQSASGGACYPFADTVGPLSAYPESEAEQCVSPEEGAETVCAYVYDDSSTTCEGRKYRIQNFPGTEEAMFSNAAILHEGACGVCSSAQDFGARIETYGTLETESIKCATSYTFSRDFPKLVSCYIDLGFTDSCATLWAHLAATNGSKCAFNCFPDASGVTKLNEAAPGCEPSKCLTCQEDFRADFDRIAGIEFANAGITERIARQCSDFYRAIHDPCLGLGAPAGGEPLPSSLTPAATPETTTASDTAASAGNNHTQWFTMTVTLTLSLFATAVVLL
;
A
#
# COMPACT_ATOMS: atom_id res chain seq x y z
N GLU A 1 30.23 2.84 -25.63
CA GLU A 1 30.71 1.60 -25.00
C GLU A 1 31.30 1.92 -23.64
N LYS A 2 30.78 1.25 -22.61
CA LYS A 2 31.24 1.06 -21.23
C LYS A 2 32.19 2.09 -20.59
N LEU A 3 31.75 2.65 -19.47
CA LEU A 3 32.61 2.82 -18.30
C LEU A 3 31.80 2.42 -17.06
N ASP A 4 32.37 1.44 -16.35
CA ASP A 4 31.82 0.70 -15.23
C ASP A 4 31.76 1.54 -13.94
N SER A 5 30.65 1.42 -13.22
CA SER A 5 30.45 1.91 -11.86
C SER A 5 30.97 0.89 -10.86
N TYR A 6 31.84 1.32 -9.96
CA TYR A 6 32.36 0.51 -8.86
C TYR A 6 31.30 0.26 -7.80
N ASN A 7 31.02 -1.03 -7.59
CA ASN A 7 30.37 -1.61 -6.42
C ASN A 7 31.17 -1.29 -5.14
N PHE A 8 30.47 -0.91 -4.07
CA PHE A 8 30.98 -1.10 -2.71
C PHE A 8 30.06 -2.06 -1.95
N LEU A 9 30.73 -3.09 -1.44
CA LEU A 9 30.24 -4.32 -0.84
C LEU A 9 30.04 -4.14 0.67
N PHE A 10 29.05 -4.81 1.25
CA PHE A 10 29.26 -5.56 2.50
C PHE A 10 28.51 -6.90 2.39
N LEU A 11 29.28 -7.95 2.10
CA LEU A 11 28.89 -9.34 2.26
C LEU A 11 29.51 -9.82 3.58
N ILE A 12 28.69 -10.30 4.52
CA ILE A 12 29.12 -11.28 5.51
C ILE A 12 28.45 -12.59 5.09
N ASN A 13 29.25 -13.49 4.53
CA ASN A 13 28.83 -14.83 4.14
C ASN A 13 29.45 -15.81 5.15
N PHE A 14 28.62 -16.54 5.88
CA PHE A 14 29.05 -17.68 6.69
C PHE A 14 28.56 -18.96 5.99
N ASP A 15 29.45 -19.62 5.27
CA ASP A 15 29.29 -21.02 4.87
C ASP A 15 30.14 -21.88 5.80
N LEU A 16 29.49 -22.76 6.56
CA LEU A 16 30.11 -23.86 7.31
C LEU A 16 29.76 -25.18 6.61
N PRO A 17 30.74 -26.02 6.24
CA PRO A 17 30.46 -27.42 5.95
C PRO A 17 30.58 -28.28 7.20
N TYR A 18 29.56 -29.11 7.41
CA TYR A 18 29.49 -30.16 8.42
C TYR A 18 30.15 -31.44 7.90
N ASN A 19 31.23 -31.92 8.54
CA ASN A 19 31.49 -33.36 8.71
C ASN A 19 32.56 -33.63 9.80
N ARG A 20 32.24 -34.56 10.70
CA ARG A 20 33.06 -35.13 11.82
C ARG A 20 33.81 -36.40 11.35
N PRO A 21 34.59 -37.12 12.20
CA PRO A 21 35.49 -36.73 13.29
C PRO A 21 36.87 -37.45 13.23
N THR A 22 37.91 -36.97 13.93
CA THR A 22 38.92 -37.82 14.63
C THR A 22 39.80 -37.01 15.58
N THR A 23 39.80 -37.44 16.85
CA THR A 23 40.91 -37.50 17.83
C THR A 23 42.16 -36.62 17.65
N GLY A 24 42.53 -35.87 18.69
CA GLY A 24 43.90 -35.35 18.83
C GLY A 24 44.05 -34.32 19.94
N VAL A 25 44.80 -34.68 20.97
CA VAL A 25 45.09 -33.93 22.20
C VAL A 25 46.31 -33.00 22.01
N LEU A 26 46.41 -31.96 22.86
CA LEU A 26 47.57 -31.14 23.29
C LEU A 26 47.87 -29.79 22.59
N GLU A 27 47.72 -28.74 23.41
CA GLU A 27 48.56 -27.55 23.67
C GLU A 27 49.23 -26.80 22.50
N PHE A 28 49.07 -25.46 22.47
CA PHE A 28 50.16 -24.47 22.62
C PHE A 28 49.64 -23.01 22.62
N ILE A 29 49.89 -22.31 23.74
CA ILE A 29 50.44 -20.95 23.96
C ILE A 29 49.94 -19.72 23.15
N GLU A 30 49.50 -18.72 23.94
CA GLU A 30 49.60 -17.26 23.82
C GLU A 30 49.60 -16.59 22.43
N THR A 31 48.54 -15.84 22.13
CA THR A 31 48.68 -14.45 21.64
C THR A 31 47.43 -13.63 21.96
N MET A 32 47.46 -12.87 23.06
CA MET A 32 46.53 -11.76 23.27
C MET A 32 46.91 -10.62 22.31
N ILE A 33 46.25 -10.55 21.16
CA ILE A 33 46.25 -9.36 20.31
C ILE A 33 45.04 -8.52 20.71
N LEU A 34 45.33 -7.34 21.25
CA LEU A 34 44.43 -6.23 21.50
C LEU A 34 43.60 -5.95 20.22
N SER A 35 42.31 -6.29 20.28
CA SER A 35 41.35 -5.94 19.23
C SER A 35 40.80 -4.53 19.46
N PRO A 36 40.92 -3.60 18.50
CA PRO A 36 40.31 -2.27 18.57
C PRO A 36 38.89 -2.34 17.99
N PHE A 37 38.00 -3.10 18.62
CA PHE A 37 36.57 -3.07 18.29
C PHE A 37 35.79 -2.69 19.55
N SER A 38 35.93 -1.42 19.93
CA SER A 38 35.19 -0.84 21.05
C SER A 38 34.89 0.64 20.77
N MET A 39 34.34 0.95 19.60
CA MET A 39 33.67 2.23 19.31
C MET A 39 32.65 2.01 18.18
N LEU A 40 31.47 1.48 18.52
CA LEU A 40 30.25 1.57 17.73
C LEU A 40 29.08 1.34 18.72
N LEU A 41 28.93 2.28 19.65
CA LEU A 41 27.66 2.54 20.34
C LEU A 41 26.85 3.52 19.47
N PRO A 42 25.52 3.58 19.61
CA PRO A 42 24.61 3.63 18.49
C PRO A 42 24.16 5.07 18.28
N LEU A 43 24.05 5.50 17.04
CA LEU A 43 23.20 6.64 16.69
C LEU A 43 21.73 6.18 16.75
N LEU A 44 21.26 5.80 17.94
CA LEU A 44 19.83 5.74 18.24
C LEU A 44 19.39 7.19 18.42
N ALA A 45 19.25 7.91 17.30
CA ALA A 45 18.45 9.12 17.29
C ALA A 45 17.06 8.70 17.78
N ALA A 46 16.62 9.29 18.89
CA ALA A 46 15.25 9.19 19.33
C ALA A 46 14.39 9.79 18.22
N VAL A 47 13.86 8.94 17.34
CA VAL A 47 12.70 9.27 16.52
C VAL A 47 11.59 9.49 17.53
N ALA A 48 11.35 10.76 17.89
CA ALA A 48 10.16 11.09 18.65
C ALA A 48 8.98 10.51 17.88
N PRO A 49 8.05 9.77 18.52
CA PRO A 49 6.85 9.34 17.82
C PRO A 49 6.16 10.60 17.34
N ALA A 50 6.12 10.78 16.02
CA ALA A 50 5.28 11.79 15.39
C ALA A 50 3.88 11.60 16.00
N SER A 51 3.42 12.61 16.73
CA SER A 51 2.08 12.56 17.29
C SER A 51 1.11 12.43 16.13
N ALA A 52 0.00 11.71 16.31
CA ALA A 52 -1.08 11.56 15.32
C ALA A 52 -1.64 12.90 14.81
N ALA A 53 -1.20 14.05 15.35
CA ALA A 53 -1.48 15.38 14.85
C ALA A 53 -0.76 15.72 13.52
N GLU A 54 0.35 15.07 13.16
CA GLU A 54 0.94 15.24 11.81
C GLU A 54 0.09 14.57 10.71
N PHE A 55 -0.83 13.70 11.11
CA PHE A 55 -1.81 13.10 10.20
C PHE A 55 -2.86 14.09 9.68
N MET A 56 -2.97 15.27 10.29
CA MET A 56 -3.80 16.37 9.77
C MET A 56 -3.19 17.06 8.54
N ASN A 57 -1.97 16.68 8.13
CA ASN A 57 -1.33 17.09 6.88
C ASN A 57 -1.26 15.91 5.90
N PHE A 58 -2.38 15.24 5.64
CA PHE A 58 -2.48 14.35 4.47
C PHE A 58 -1.92 15.10 3.24
N PRO A 59 -1.07 14.48 2.39
CA PRO A 59 -0.72 15.04 1.10
C PRO A 59 -1.98 15.06 0.22
N ARG A 60 -2.83 16.05 0.45
CA ARG A 60 -3.90 16.46 -0.44
C ARG A 60 -3.27 17.05 -1.69
N CYS A 61 -3.98 16.96 -2.80
CA CYS A 61 -3.63 17.76 -3.95
C CYS A 61 -4.05 19.21 -3.71
N GLY A 62 -3.28 19.91 -2.87
CA GLY A 62 -3.63 21.24 -2.35
C GLY A 62 -4.72 21.11 -1.30
N ASP A 63 -5.90 21.68 -1.56
CA ASP A 63 -7.04 21.59 -0.65
C ASP A 63 -7.93 20.36 -0.91
N CYS A 64 -7.76 19.70 -2.07
CA CYS A 64 -8.61 18.59 -2.51
C CYS A 64 -8.11 17.23 -2.03
N TRP A 65 -9.05 16.35 -1.67
CA TRP A 65 -8.77 14.96 -1.29
C TRP A 65 -8.44 14.05 -2.49
N CYS A 66 -8.59 14.54 -3.72
CA CYS A 66 -8.26 13.88 -4.97
C CYS A 66 -7.71 14.91 -5.99
N ILE A 67 -7.16 14.40 -7.10
CA ILE A 67 -6.74 15.18 -8.27
C ILE A 67 -7.99 15.44 -9.12
N THR A 68 -8.31 16.71 -9.34
CA THR A 68 -9.48 17.13 -10.13
C THR A 68 -9.15 17.18 -11.62
N ASP A 69 -10.11 16.83 -12.47
CA ASP A 69 -9.99 17.06 -13.91
C ASP A 69 -10.00 18.58 -14.21
N PRO A 70 -9.04 19.12 -15.00
CA PRO A 70 -9.09 20.49 -15.48
C PRO A 70 -10.43 20.88 -16.15
N ALA A 71 -11.14 19.93 -16.76
CA ALA A 71 -12.45 20.11 -17.36
C ALA A 71 -13.54 20.50 -16.33
N ASP A 72 -13.39 20.08 -15.07
CA ASP A 72 -14.30 20.43 -13.96
C ASP A 72 -13.94 21.78 -13.30
N GLY A 73 -13.03 22.54 -13.91
CA GLY A 73 -12.60 23.85 -13.43
C GLY A 73 -11.75 23.80 -12.15
N ASN A 74 -11.13 22.64 -11.86
CA ASN A 74 -10.30 22.41 -10.66
C ASN A 74 -11.02 22.66 -9.33
N THR A 75 -12.34 22.45 -9.28
CA THR A 75 -13.11 22.60 -8.04
C THR A 75 -13.11 21.28 -7.28
N CYS A 76 -12.68 21.27 -6.01
CA CYS A 76 -12.71 20.04 -5.21
C CYS A 76 -14.15 19.48 -5.15
N PRO A 77 -14.36 18.17 -5.34
CA PRO A 77 -15.69 17.60 -5.25
C PRO A 77 -16.27 17.81 -3.86
N THR A 78 -17.50 18.34 -3.80
CA THR A 78 -18.23 18.58 -2.55
C THR A 78 -19.06 17.39 -2.12
N ASN A 79 -19.42 16.50 -3.06
CA ASN A 79 -20.17 15.28 -2.76
C ASN A 79 -19.22 14.15 -2.36
N THR A 80 -19.13 13.91 -1.05
CA THR A 80 -18.37 12.83 -0.43
C THR A 80 -19.23 11.63 -0.05
N VAL A 81 -20.48 11.54 -0.51
CA VAL A 81 -21.32 10.36 -0.21
C VAL A 81 -20.66 9.12 -0.82
N GLY A 82 -20.41 8.12 0.04
CA GLY A 82 -19.66 6.90 -0.32
C GLY A 82 -18.15 7.09 -0.43
N ILE A 83 -17.62 8.24 0.00
CA ILE A 83 -16.19 8.51 0.12
C ILE A 83 -15.86 8.74 1.60
N THR A 84 -14.99 7.90 2.14
CA THR A 84 -14.62 7.87 3.55
C THR A 84 -13.20 8.38 3.73
N ASP A 85 -13.03 9.39 4.58
CA ASP A 85 -11.71 9.94 4.94
C ASP A 85 -11.35 9.73 6.42
N SER A 86 -12.26 9.13 7.18
CA SER A 86 -12.15 8.89 8.61
C SER A 86 -13.05 7.73 9.01
N PHE A 87 -12.65 7.02 10.07
CA PHE A 87 -13.39 5.88 10.60
C PHE A 87 -13.82 6.13 12.05
N THR A 88 -14.98 5.61 12.39
CA THR A 88 -15.57 5.64 13.72
C THR A 88 -15.28 4.35 14.48
N THR A 89 -15.58 4.32 15.78
CA THR A 89 -15.49 3.09 16.58
C THR A 89 -16.43 1.99 16.10
N THR A 90 -17.52 2.35 15.40
CA THR A 90 -18.45 1.37 14.83
C THR A 90 -17.81 0.64 13.65
N ASP A 91 -16.99 1.33 12.85
CA ASP A 91 -16.30 0.71 11.71
C ASP A 91 -15.26 -0.32 12.15
N LEU A 92 -14.71 -0.19 13.35
CA LEU A 92 -13.82 -1.20 13.94
C LEU A 92 -14.51 -2.56 14.17
N LEU A 93 -15.85 -2.64 14.08
CA LEU A 93 -16.57 -3.91 14.21
C LEU A 93 -16.26 -4.91 13.11
N TYR A 94 -15.77 -4.49 11.92
CA TYR A 94 -15.39 -5.41 10.84
C TYR A 94 -14.37 -6.47 11.29
N SER A 95 -13.45 -6.12 12.19
CA SER A 95 -12.46 -7.07 12.74
C SER A 95 -13.08 -8.17 13.61
N THR A 96 -14.32 -7.99 14.06
CA THR A 96 -15.06 -8.98 14.86
C THR A 96 -15.85 -9.97 14.02
N PHE A 97 -15.97 -9.74 12.71
CA PHE A 97 -16.84 -10.54 11.85
C PHE A 97 -16.27 -11.94 11.62
N GLU A 98 -17.16 -12.92 11.57
CA GLU A 98 -16.81 -14.32 11.37
C GLU A 98 -17.11 -14.74 9.93
N LEU A 99 -16.06 -15.09 9.20
CA LEU A 99 -16.17 -15.56 7.83
C LEU A 99 -16.75 -16.98 7.79
N ALA A 100 -17.89 -17.15 7.12
CA ALA A 100 -18.62 -18.43 7.04
C ALA A 100 -18.15 -19.34 5.89
N ASN A 101 -17.45 -18.79 4.89
CA ASN A 101 -16.90 -19.53 3.75
C ASN A 101 -15.40 -19.23 3.58
N ASP A 102 -14.60 -20.19 3.16
CA ASP A 102 -13.18 -19.99 2.84
C ASP A 102 -12.97 -20.09 1.31
N PRO A 103 -13.36 -19.06 0.53
CA PRO A 103 -13.30 -19.14 -0.91
C PRO A 103 -11.85 -19.12 -1.41
N PRO A 104 -11.54 -19.82 -2.52
CA PRO A 104 -10.17 -19.94 -3.01
C PRO A 104 -9.45 -18.61 -3.29
N PHE A 105 -10.17 -17.55 -3.65
CA PHE A 105 -9.58 -16.23 -3.93
C PHE A 105 -9.01 -15.53 -2.68
N LEU A 106 -9.31 -16.02 -1.46
CA LEU A 106 -8.68 -15.53 -0.25
C LEU A 106 -7.29 -16.14 -0.01
N LYS A 107 -6.88 -17.12 -0.81
CA LYS A 107 -5.62 -17.84 -0.64
C LYS A 107 -4.58 -17.30 -1.59
N LEU A 108 -3.45 -16.88 -1.04
CA LEU A 108 -2.29 -16.51 -1.84
C LEU A 108 -1.56 -17.78 -2.30
N GLN A 109 -1.76 -18.18 -3.56
CA GLN A 109 -1.19 -19.41 -4.10
C GLN A 109 -0.90 -19.32 -5.59
N SER A 110 0.01 -20.17 -6.07
CA SER A 110 0.28 -20.37 -7.50
C SER A 110 -0.80 -21.24 -8.15
N ALA A 111 -0.76 -21.36 -9.48
CA ALA A 111 -1.64 -22.27 -10.22
C ALA A 111 -1.43 -23.76 -9.82
N SER A 112 -0.24 -24.09 -9.30
CA SER A 112 0.08 -25.41 -8.76
C SER A 112 -0.37 -25.60 -7.30
N GLY A 113 -0.95 -24.56 -6.66
CA GLY A 113 -1.41 -24.58 -5.27
C GLY A 113 -0.29 -24.43 -4.23
N GLY A 114 0.92 -24.04 -4.66
CA GLY A 114 2.07 -23.80 -3.80
C GLY A 114 2.25 -22.32 -3.43
N ALA A 115 3.36 -22.03 -2.75
CA ALA A 115 3.82 -20.66 -2.55
C ALA A 115 4.05 -19.97 -3.90
N CYS A 116 3.83 -18.66 -3.95
CA CYS A 116 3.90 -17.88 -5.18
C CYS A 116 4.52 -16.51 -4.93
N TYR A 117 5.02 -15.90 -5.99
CA TYR A 117 5.49 -14.53 -6.00
C TYR A 117 4.50 -13.66 -6.81
N PRO A 118 3.88 -12.63 -6.20
CA PRO A 118 2.89 -11.79 -6.88
C PRO A 118 3.39 -11.03 -8.10
N PHE A 119 4.71 -10.87 -8.25
CA PHE A 119 5.33 -10.03 -9.27
C PHE A 119 6.31 -10.82 -10.17
N ALA A 120 6.15 -12.14 -10.26
CA ALA A 120 7.05 -12.98 -11.04
C ALA A 120 7.08 -12.56 -12.52
N ASP A 121 5.92 -12.20 -13.08
CA ASP A 121 5.81 -11.83 -14.49
C ASP A 121 6.27 -10.40 -14.79
N THR A 122 6.03 -9.45 -13.88
CA THR A 122 6.38 -8.03 -14.06
C THR A 122 7.80 -7.69 -13.63
N VAL A 123 8.24 -8.26 -12.52
CA VAL A 123 9.51 -7.90 -11.87
C VAL A 123 10.60 -8.96 -12.12
N GLY A 124 10.20 -10.23 -12.20
CA GLY A 124 11.10 -11.37 -12.27
C GLY A 124 11.85 -11.63 -10.94
N PRO A 125 12.71 -12.65 -10.92
CA PRO A 125 13.45 -13.03 -9.72
C PRO A 125 14.47 -11.96 -9.30
N LEU A 126 14.65 -11.83 -7.99
CA LEU A 126 15.50 -10.86 -7.32
C LEU A 126 16.52 -11.57 -6.44
N SER A 127 17.81 -11.40 -6.75
CA SER A 127 18.89 -12.07 -6.03
C SER A 127 18.96 -11.73 -4.53
N ALA A 128 18.39 -10.59 -4.12
CA ALA A 128 18.35 -10.14 -2.73
C ALA A 128 17.11 -10.65 -1.95
N TYR A 129 16.22 -11.39 -2.62
CA TYR A 129 14.94 -11.84 -2.10
C TYR A 129 14.57 -13.23 -2.68
N PRO A 130 15.01 -14.34 -2.05
CA PRO A 130 14.87 -15.70 -2.61
C PRO A 130 13.43 -16.12 -2.92
N GLU A 131 12.45 -15.66 -2.15
CA GLU A 131 11.03 -15.99 -2.36
C GLU A 131 10.47 -15.44 -3.69
N SER A 132 11.19 -14.50 -4.34
CA SER A 132 10.86 -14.03 -5.70
C SER A 132 11.14 -15.04 -6.81
N GLU A 133 11.78 -16.18 -6.51
CA GLU A 133 11.94 -17.29 -7.46
C GLU A 133 10.69 -18.15 -7.62
N ALA A 134 9.66 -17.94 -6.79
CA ALA A 134 8.40 -18.67 -6.86
C ALA A 134 7.58 -18.32 -8.12
N GLU A 135 6.63 -19.19 -8.48
CA GLU A 135 5.72 -18.99 -9.61
C GLU A 135 4.81 -17.77 -9.40
N GLN A 136 4.29 -17.19 -10.48
CA GLN A 136 3.30 -16.12 -10.41
C GLN A 136 2.08 -16.55 -9.58
N CYS A 137 1.63 -15.67 -8.68
CA CYS A 137 0.39 -15.89 -7.94
C CYS A 137 -0.82 -15.82 -8.86
N VAL A 138 -1.84 -16.65 -8.58
CA VAL A 138 -3.12 -16.60 -9.30
C VAL A 138 -3.86 -15.33 -8.90
N SER A 139 -4.17 -14.48 -9.88
CA SER A 139 -5.05 -13.34 -9.67
C SER A 139 -6.52 -13.77 -9.73
N PRO A 140 -7.42 -13.13 -8.96
CA PRO A 140 -8.86 -13.27 -9.13
C PRO A 140 -9.28 -12.97 -10.58
N GLU A 141 -10.29 -13.68 -11.08
CA GLU A 141 -10.89 -13.36 -12.39
C GLU A 141 -11.72 -12.07 -12.26
N GLU A 142 -11.36 -11.05 -13.02
CA GLU A 142 -12.12 -9.79 -13.09
C GLU A 142 -13.08 -9.82 -14.27
N GLY A 143 -14.38 -9.74 -13.99
CA GLY A 143 -15.38 -9.37 -14.98
C GLY A 143 -15.53 -7.85 -15.05
N ALA A 144 -15.94 -7.31 -16.20
CA ALA A 144 -16.36 -5.92 -16.28
C ALA A 144 -17.46 -5.65 -15.24
N GLU A 145 -17.33 -4.56 -14.48
CA GLU A 145 -18.31 -4.12 -13.48
C GLU A 145 -18.46 -5.03 -12.25
N THR A 146 -17.52 -5.95 -12.01
CA THR A 146 -17.54 -6.80 -10.81
C THR A 146 -17.43 -5.97 -9.54
N VAL A 147 -18.17 -6.33 -8.48
CA VAL A 147 -17.98 -5.78 -7.13
C VAL A 147 -17.79 -6.89 -6.11
N CYS A 148 -16.97 -6.63 -5.09
CA CYS A 148 -16.80 -7.50 -3.95
C CYS A 148 -17.73 -7.05 -2.82
N ALA A 149 -18.51 -7.98 -2.25
CA ALA A 149 -19.46 -7.65 -1.20
C ALA A 149 -19.59 -8.73 -0.12
N TYR A 150 -20.00 -8.30 1.07
CA TYR A 150 -20.38 -9.16 2.18
C TYR A 150 -21.87 -9.44 2.15
N VAL A 151 -22.24 -10.72 2.18
CA VAL A 151 -23.61 -11.14 2.45
C VAL A 151 -23.67 -11.65 3.87
N TYR A 152 -24.37 -10.92 4.72
CA TYR A 152 -24.52 -11.29 6.11
C TYR A 152 -25.53 -12.43 6.31
N ASP A 153 -25.30 -13.27 7.30
CA ASP A 153 -26.24 -14.31 7.70
C ASP A 153 -27.50 -13.67 8.33
N ASP A 154 -28.69 -14.09 7.88
CA ASP A 154 -30.00 -13.61 8.38
C ASP A 154 -30.19 -13.87 9.89
N SER A 155 -29.45 -14.82 10.45
CA SER A 155 -29.45 -15.10 11.89
C SER A 155 -28.66 -14.07 12.72
N SER A 156 -27.89 -13.19 12.07
CA SER A 156 -27.19 -12.11 12.74
C SER A 156 -28.17 -11.07 13.28
N THR A 157 -28.18 -10.84 14.58
CA THR A 157 -29.06 -9.85 15.25
C THR A 157 -28.31 -8.65 15.82
N THR A 158 -26.98 -8.70 15.82
CA THR A 158 -26.07 -7.66 16.30
C THR A 158 -25.06 -7.33 15.22
N CYS A 159 -24.44 -6.14 15.27
CA CYS A 159 -23.36 -5.79 14.35
C CYS A 159 -22.05 -6.48 14.73
N GLU A 160 -21.75 -6.58 16.03
CA GLU A 160 -20.57 -7.29 16.54
C GLU A 160 -20.70 -8.80 16.31
N GLY A 161 -19.61 -9.45 15.88
CA GLY A 161 -19.55 -10.91 15.74
C GLY A 161 -20.38 -11.47 14.58
N ARG A 162 -20.79 -10.65 13.60
CA ARG A 162 -21.65 -11.12 12.51
C ARG A 162 -20.98 -12.19 11.69
N LYS A 163 -21.78 -13.19 11.34
CA LYS A 163 -21.41 -14.16 10.33
C LYS A 163 -21.70 -13.60 8.95
N TYR A 164 -20.74 -13.74 8.05
CA TYR A 164 -20.88 -13.28 6.69
C TYR A 164 -20.26 -14.27 5.72
N ARG A 165 -20.71 -14.22 4.47
CA ARG A 165 -20.01 -14.80 3.34
C ARG A 165 -19.53 -13.69 2.43
N ILE A 166 -18.34 -13.85 1.86
CA ILE A 166 -17.80 -12.93 0.87
C ILE A 166 -18.03 -13.48 -0.54
N GLN A 167 -18.44 -12.62 -1.47
CA GLN A 167 -18.79 -13.01 -2.84
C GLN A 167 -18.54 -11.87 -3.84
N ASN A 168 -18.13 -12.28 -5.05
CA ASN A 168 -18.16 -11.46 -6.26
C ASN A 168 -19.57 -11.36 -6.84
N PHE A 169 -20.01 -10.14 -7.16
CA PHE A 169 -21.24 -9.88 -7.89
C PHE A 169 -20.91 -9.28 -9.27
N PRO A 170 -21.70 -9.56 -10.32
CA PRO A 170 -21.50 -8.98 -11.66
C PRO A 170 -21.69 -7.46 -11.74
N GLY A 171 -22.15 -6.83 -10.67
CA GLY A 171 -22.54 -5.43 -10.65
C GLY A 171 -23.04 -4.99 -9.28
N THR A 172 -23.08 -3.67 -9.09
CA THR A 172 -23.66 -3.02 -7.91
C THR A 172 -25.13 -3.39 -7.71
N GLU A 173 -25.91 -3.48 -8.79
CA GLU A 173 -27.35 -3.76 -8.75
C GLU A 173 -27.65 -5.15 -8.18
N GLU A 174 -26.92 -6.18 -8.63
CA GLU A 174 -27.06 -7.56 -8.15
C GLU A 174 -26.66 -7.71 -6.69
N ALA A 175 -25.60 -7.01 -6.26
CA ALA A 175 -25.18 -6.96 -4.88
C ALA A 175 -26.27 -6.33 -3.99
N MET A 176 -26.85 -5.20 -4.43
CA MET A 176 -27.94 -4.53 -3.72
C MET A 176 -29.20 -5.39 -3.65
N PHE A 177 -29.58 -6.06 -4.73
CA PHE A 177 -30.73 -6.98 -4.75
C PHE A 177 -30.56 -8.15 -3.78
N SER A 178 -29.30 -8.54 -3.51
CA SER A 178 -28.94 -9.59 -2.57
C SER A 178 -28.78 -9.08 -1.13
N ASN A 179 -29.11 -7.81 -0.86
CA ASN A 179 -28.88 -7.12 0.42
C ASN A 179 -27.41 -7.24 0.90
N ALA A 180 -26.47 -7.25 -0.05
CA ALA A 180 -25.05 -7.36 0.23
C ALA A 180 -24.47 -5.98 0.58
N ALA A 181 -23.58 -5.91 1.56
CA ALA A 181 -22.78 -4.73 1.83
C ALA A 181 -21.59 -4.71 0.87
N ILE A 182 -21.62 -3.82 -0.11
CA ILE A 182 -20.53 -3.67 -1.07
C ILE A 182 -19.30 -3.12 -0.34
N LEU A 183 -18.17 -3.80 -0.51
CA LEU A 183 -16.90 -3.44 0.08
C LEU A 183 -16.08 -2.55 -0.85
N HIS A 184 -15.88 -3.02 -2.09
CA HIS A 184 -15.11 -2.32 -3.11
C HIS A 184 -15.53 -2.77 -4.53
N GLU A 185 -15.17 -1.96 -5.52
CA GLU A 185 -15.22 -2.33 -6.95
C GLU A 185 -14.08 -3.28 -7.31
N GLY A 186 -14.33 -4.17 -8.27
CA GLY A 186 -13.43 -5.25 -8.66
C GLY A 186 -13.73 -6.58 -7.97
N ALA A 187 -13.01 -7.61 -8.38
CA ALA A 187 -13.13 -8.93 -7.79
C ALA A 187 -12.52 -8.98 -6.38
N CYS A 188 -13.14 -9.72 -5.48
CA CYS A 188 -12.59 -10.07 -4.19
C CYS A 188 -11.23 -10.78 -4.37
N GLY A 189 -10.26 -10.39 -3.54
CA GLY A 189 -8.92 -10.95 -3.52
C GLY A 189 -8.47 -11.28 -2.11
N VAL A 190 -7.17 -11.56 -1.95
CA VAL A 190 -6.61 -12.13 -0.72
C VAL A 190 -6.73 -11.22 0.51
N CYS A 191 -7.00 -9.93 0.30
CA CYS A 191 -7.16 -8.94 1.36
C CYS A 191 -8.61 -8.43 1.52
N SER A 192 -9.59 -9.05 0.85
CA SER A 192 -10.98 -8.57 0.88
C SER A 192 -11.79 -9.09 2.08
N SER A 193 -11.20 -9.87 3.00
CA SER A 193 -11.93 -10.34 4.19
C SER A 193 -12.26 -9.19 5.15
N ALA A 194 -13.31 -9.33 5.96
CA ALA A 194 -13.66 -8.34 6.99
C ALA A 194 -12.57 -8.16 8.04
N GLN A 195 -11.79 -9.21 8.34
CA GLN A 195 -10.61 -9.11 9.20
C GLN A 195 -9.55 -8.20 8.57
N ASP A 196 -9.19 -8.42 7.31
CA ASP A 196 -8.19 -7.62 6.59
C ASP A 196 -8.66 -6.17 6.40
N PHE A 197 -9.95 -5.98 6.14
CA PHE A 197 -10.54 -4.65 6.07
C PHE A 197 -10.52 -3.94 7.43
N GLY A 198 -10.86 -4.66 8.51
CA GLY A 198 -10.75 -4.17 9.87
C GLY A 198 -9.32 -3.76 10.24
N ALA A 199 -8.31 -4.55 9.86
CA ALA A 199 -6.90 -4.22 10.05
C ALA A 199 -6.50 -2.94 9.30
N ARG A 200 -6.99 -2.75 8.06
CA ARG A 200 -6.78 -1.50 7.30
C ARG A 200 -7.43 -0.29 7.97
N ILE A 201 -8.63 -0.45 8.53
CA ILE A 201 -9.32 0.62 9.26
C ILE A 201 -8.55 0.96 10.54
N GLU A 202 -8.15 -0.03 11.32
CA GLU A 202 -7.42 0.17 12.58
C GLU A 202 -6.05 0.83 12.36
N THR A 203 -5.39 0.47 11.27
CA THR A 203 -4.12 1.07 10.85
C THR A 203 -4.31 2.25 9.90
N TYR A 204 -5.53 2.78 9.76
CA TYR A 204 -5.80 3.88 8.84
C TYR A 204 -4.94 5.08 9.21
N GLY A 205 -4.08 5.44 8.26
CA GLY A 205 -3.10 6.48 8.39
C GLY A 205 -1.75 6.09 8.98
N THR A 206 -1.67 5.04 9.78
CA THR A 206 -0.39 4.56 10.33
C THR A 206 0.21 3.42 9.50
N LEU A 207 -0.57 2.78 8.63
CA LEU A 207 -0.18 1.58 7.87
C LEU A 207 1.13 1.76 7.10
N GLU A 208 1.36 2.91 6.47
CA GLU A 208 2.62 3.18 5.76
C GLU A 208 3.82 3.19 6.73
N THR A 209 3.67 3.86 7.88
CA THR A 209 4.72 3.91 8.91
C THR A 209 5.00 2.53 9.49
N GLU A 210 3.96 1.74 9.77
CA GLU A 210 4.11 0.36 10.25
C GLU A 210 4.73 -0.54 9.17
N SER A 211 4.33 -0.38 7.91
CA SER A 211 4.91 -1.10 6.77
C SER A 211 6.41 -0.80 6.61
N ILE A 212 6.82 0.47 6.78
CA ILE A 212 8.24 0.87 6.78
C ILE A 212 9.01 0.19 7.91
N LYS A 213 8.44 0.09 9.13
CA LYS A 213 9.07 -0.63 10.24
C LYS A 213 9.26 -2.11 9.92
N CYS A 214 8.23 -2.75 9.38
CA CYS A 214 8.30 -4.14 8.93
C CYS A 214 9.39 -4.34 7.85
N ALA A 215 9.37 -3.53 6.79
CA ALA A 215 10.35 -3.58 5.69
C ALA A 215 11.79 -3.29 6.15
N THR A 216 11.96 -2.35 7.09
CA THR A 216 13.26 -2.02 7.68
C THR A 216 13.81 -3.21 8.46
N SER A 217 13.00 -3.84 9.31
CA SER A 217 13.38 -5.06 10.04
C SER A 217 13.79 -6.19 9.09
N TYR A 218 13.07 -6.38 7.98
CA TYR A 218 13.42 -7.33 6.94
C TYR A 218 14.74 -7.02 6.25
N THR A 219 15.03 -5.75 5.96
CA THR A 219 16.27 -5.33 5.29
C THR A 219 17.52 -5.80 6.05
N PHE A 220 17.47 -5.79 7.38
CA PHE A 220 18.56 -6.26 8.24
C PHE A 220 18.54 -7.77 8.51
N SER A 221 17.37 -8.35 8.69
CA SER A 221 17.24 -9.77 9.07
C SER A 221 17.26 -10.73 7.88
N ARG A 222 16.79 -10.28 6.72
CA ARG A 222 16.50 -11.11 5.52
C ARG A 222 15.61 -12.32 5.84
N ASP A 223 14.78 -12.20 6.87
CA ASP A 223 13.89 -13.24 7.37
C ASP A 223 12.47 -12.94 6.90
N PHE A 224 12.08 -13.54 5.77
CA PHE A 224 10.76 -13.30 5.18
C PHE A 224 9.61 -13.77 6.07
N PRO A 225 9.65 -14.94 6.73
CA PRO A 225 8.63 -15.32 7.72
C PRO A 225 8.42 -14.28 8.83
N LYS A 226 9.49 -13.61 9.32
CA LYS A 226 9.34 -12.50 10.27
C LYS A 226 8.69 -11.27 9.64
N LEU A 227 8.94 -10.99 8.37
CA LEU A 227 8.26 -9.92 7.65
C LEU A 227 6.75 -10.20 7.54
N VAL A 228 6.37 -11.44 7.20
CA VAL A 228 4.96 -11.88 7.19
C VAL A 228 4.34 -11.73 8.59
N SER A 229 5.02 -12.23 9.63
CA SER A 229 4.55 -12.11 11.02
C SER A 229 4.32 -10.65 11.43
N CYS A 230 5.17 -9.73 10.96
CA CYS A 230 5.00 -8.31 11.25
C CYS A 230 3.66 -7.76 10.75
N TYR A 231 3.19 -8.19 9.56
CA TYR A 231 1.88 -7.81 9.05
C TYR A 231 0.73 -8.57 9.71
N ILE A 232 0.93 -9.84 10.11
CA ILE A 232 -0.05 -10.58 10.92
C ILE A 232 -0.29 -9.85 12.25
N ASP A 233 0.77 -9.34 12.88
CA ASP A 233 0.69 -8.57 14.13
C ASP A 233 -0.06 -7.24 13.96
N LEU A 234 -0.22 -6.73 12.73
CA LEU A 234 -1.09 -5.59 12.39
C LEU A 234 -2.57 -6.00 12.21
N GLY A 235 -2.90 -7.28 12.31
CA GLY A 235 -4.27 -7.81 12.23
C GLY A 235 -4.62 -8.50 10.91
N PHE A 236 -3.74 -8.48 9.91
CA PHE A 236 -3.99 -9.12 8.61
C PHE A 236 -4.04 -10.65 8.71
N THR A 237 -4.82 -11.27 7.83
CA THR A 237 -4.81 -12.71 7.60
C THR A 237 -3.48 -13.15 6.99
N ASP A 238 -3.13 -14.44 7.12
CA ASP A 238 -1.85 -14.98 6.62
C ASP A 238 -1.61 -14.71 5.13
N SER A 239 -2.63 -14.87 4.28
CA SER A 239 -2.52 -14.62 2.84
C SER A 239 -2.35 -13.13 2.51
N CYS A 240 -3.13 -12.24 3.15
CA CYS A 240 -2.97 -10.80 2.94
C CYS A 240 -1.63 -10.29 3.50
N ALA A 241 -1.23 -10.75 4.69
CA ALA A 241 0.05 -10.43 5.30
C ALA A 241 1.24 -10.88 4.43
N THR A 242 1.15 -12.08 3.84
CA THR A 242 2.17 -12.58 2.92
C THR A 242 2.25 -11.72 1.66
N LEU A 243 1.11 -11.31 1.10
CA LEU A 243 1.07 -10.40 -0.06
C LEU A 243 1.75 -9.04 0.27
N TRP A 244 1.44 -8.43 1.42
CA TRP A 244 2.10 -7.21 1.89
C TRP A 244 3.60 -7.39 2.13
N ALA A 245 4.01 -8.55 2.65
CA ALA A 245 5.42 -8.88 2.82
C ALA A 245 6.14 -8.94 1.46
N HIS A 246 5.55 -9.56 0.43
CA HIS A 246 6.11 -9.56 -0.92
C HIS A 246 6.23 -8.14 -1.47
N LEU A 247 5.21 -7.29 -1.30
CA LEU A 247 5.25 -5.89 -1.72
C LEU A 247 6.40 -5.14 -1.04
N ALA A 248 6.53 -5.27 0.28
CA ALA A 248 7.59 -4.62 1.05
C ALA A 248 9.00 -5.09 0.66
N ALA A 249 9.22 -6.40 0.51
CA ALA A 249 10.50 -6.95 0.08
C ALA A 249 10.88 -6.53 -1.35
N THR A 250 9.90 -6.47 -2.25
CA THR A 250 10.08 -6.04 -3.65
C THR A 250 10.38 -4.55 -3.72
N ASN A 251 9.60 -3.71 -3.02
CA ASN A 251 9.86 -2.27 -2.87
C ASN A 251 11.28 -2.01 -2.34
N GLY A 252 11.68 -2.71 -1.27
CA GLY A 252 13.03 -2.58 -0.71
C GLY A 252 14.14 -3.00 -1.67
N SER A 253 13.87 -3.95 -2.57
CA SER A 253 14.85 -4.45 -3.53
C SER A 253 14.94 -3.61 -4.81
N LYS A 254 13.82 -3.06 -5.29
CA LYS A 254 13.74 -2.32 -6.57
C LYS A 254 13.71 -0.81 -6.41
N CYS A 255 12.98 -0.33 -5.41
CA CYS A 255 12.61 1.08 -5.29
C CYS A 255 13.28 1.80 -4.13
N ALA A 256 14.07 1.12 -3.29
CA ALA A 256 14.72 1.75 -2.13
C ALA A 256 15.48 3.04 -2.48
N PHE A 257 16.17 3.08 -3.62
CA PHE A 257 16.88 4.29 -4.04
C PHE A 257 15.94 5.44 -4.42
N ASN A 258 14.81 5.15 -5.07
CA ASN A 258 13.82 6.14 -5.46
C ASN A 258 12.98 6.63 -4.27
N CYS A 259 12.90 5.82 -3.21
CA CYS A 259 12.10 6.05 -2.02
C CYS A 259 12.88 6.57 -0.81
N PHE A 260 14.17 6.93 -0.99
CA PHE A 260 14.92 7.58 0.09
C PHE A 260 14.19 8.86 0.53
N PRO A 261 14.01 9.08 1.84
CA PRO A 261 13.42 10.30 2.34
C PRO A 261 14.27 11.51 1.95
N ASP A 262 13.62 12.66 1.76
CA ASP A 262 14.35 13.90 1.49
C ASP A 262 15.03 14.45 2.77
N ALA A 263 15.62 15.65 2.69
CA ALA A 263 16.30 16.26 3.83
C ALA A 263 15.41 16.51 5.06
N SER A 264 14.08 16.47 4.90
CA SER A 264 13.11 16.56 6.01
C SER A 264 12.84 15.21 6.68
N GLY A 265 13.39 14.10 6.16
CA GLY A 265 13.13 12.76 6.67
C GLY A 265 11.80 12.17 6.18
N VAL A 266 11.09 12.85 5.26
CA VAL A 266 9.80 12.41 4.71
C VAL A 266 9.99 11.94 3.26
N THR A 267 9.42 10.79 2.93
CA THR A 267 9.27 10.34 1.55
C THR A 267 8.01 10.98 0.96
N LYS A 268 8.18 11.81 -0.07
CA LYS A 268 7.07 12.42 -0.81
C LYS A 268 6.51 11.41 -1.80
N LEU A 269 5.20 11.20 -1.80
CA LEU A 269 4.50 10.28 -2.71
C LEU A 269 3.93 11.00 -3.94
N ASN A 270 3.48 12.24 -3.76
CA ASN A 270 3.09 13.15 -4.83
C ASN A 270 3.90 14.46 -4.74
N GLU A 271 4.09 15.12 -5.88
CA GLU A 271 4.63 16.48 -5.95
C GLU A 271 3.62 17.50 -5.40
N ALA A 272 4.08 18.75 -5.18
CA ALA A 272 3.21 19.79 -4.66
C ALA A 272 2.04 20.12 -5.61
N ALA A 273 0.93 20.58 -5.02
CA ALA A 273 -0.19 21.15 -5.75
C ALA A 273 0.26 22.31 -6.66
N PRO A 274 -0.43 22.54 -7.80
CA PRO A 274 -1.67 21.88 -8.24
C PRO A 274 -1.45 20.61 -9.08
N GLY A 275 -0.20 20.28 -9.43
CA GLY A 275 0.10 19.19 -10.36
C GLY A 275 -0.03 17.80 -9.75
N CYS A 276 0.42 17.63 -8.50
CA CYS A 276 0.23 16.38 -7.72
C CYS A 276 0.74 15.12 -8.42
N GLU A 277 1.70 15.30 -9.33
CA GLU A 277 2.32 14.25 -10.10
C GLU A 277 2.93 13.20 -9.16
N PRO A 278 2.86 11.90 -9.52
CA PRO A 278 3.55 10.85 -8.79
C PRO A 278 5.04 11.16 -8.63
N SER A 279 5.57 10.97 -7.42
CA SER A 279 7.01 11.10 -7.19
C SER A 279 7.76 9.92 -7.81
N LYS A 280 9.10 10.03 -7.93
CA LYS A 280 9.94 8.92 -8.40
C LYS A 280 9.77 7.65 -7.56
N CYS A 281 9.51 7.80 -6.27
CA CYS A 281 9.22 6.66 -5.40
C CYS A 281 7.93 5.99 -5.84
N LEU A 282 6.84 6.77 -5.96
CA LEU A 282 5.53 6.25 -6.32
C LEU A 282 5.54 5.62 -7.73
N THR A 283 6.11 6.31 -8.73
CA THR A 283 6.24 5.76 -10.09
C THR A 283 6.99 4.43 -10.12
N CYS A 284 8.05 4.26 -9.32
CA CYS A 284 8.76 2.99 -9.23
C CYS A 284 7.89 1.88 -8.63
N GLN A 285 7.07 2.20 -7.63
CA GLN A 285 6.14 1.22 -7.04
C GLN A 285 5.04 0.85 -8.04
N GLU A 286 4.55 1.82 -8.82
CA GLU A 286 3.50 1.63 -9.82
C GLU A 286 3.84 0.58 -10.89
N ASP A 287 5.13 0.35 -11.18
CA ASP A 287 5.61 -0.65 -12.14
C ASP A 287 5.10 -2.09 -11.86
N PHE A 288 4.83 -2.42 -10.59
CA PHE A 288 4.32 -3.74 -10.17
C PHE A 288 3.14 -3.66 -9.22
N ARG A 289 2.71 -2.43 -8.87
CA ARG A 289 1.57 -2.20 -7.97
C ARG A 289 0.27 -2.77 -8.55
N ALA A 290 0.11 -2.72 -9.87
CA ALA A 290 -1.09 -3.26 -10.53
C ALA A 290 -1.31 -4.76 -10.25
N ASP A 291 -0.24 -5.56 -10.12
CA ASP A 291 -0.38 -6.98 -9.75
C ASP A 291 -0.74 -7.15 -8.27
N PHE A 292 -0.19 -6.30 -7.40
CA PHE A 292 -0.55 -6.27 -5.99
C PHE A 292 -2.03 -5.96 -5.82
N ASP A 293 -2.51 -4.86 -6.42
CA ASP A 293 -3.90 -4.41 -6.26
C ASP A 293 -4.88 -5.46 -6.82
N ARG A 294 -4.57 -6.06 -7.98
CA ARG A 294 -5.37 -7.15 -8.56
C ARG A 294 -5.47 -8.37 -7.64
N ILE A 295 -4.36 -8.80 -7.03
CA ILE A 295 -4.35 -9.97 -6.13
C ILE A 295 -4.98 -9.64 -4.78
N ALA A 296 -4.74 -8.44 -4.25
CA ALA A 296 -5.33 -7.95 -3.01
C ALA A 296 -6.86 -7.87 -3.10
N GLY A 297 -7.38 -7.51 -4.28
CA GLY A 297 -8.79 -7.20 -4.53
C GLY A 297 -9.19 -5.82 -4.05
N ILE A 298 -8.73 -5.42 -2.85
CA ILE A 298 -9.04 -4.13 -2.24
C ILE A 298 -7.87 -3.13 -2.27
N GLU A 299 -8.13 -1.96 -2.87
CA GLU A 299 -7.38 -0.72 -2.77
C GLU A 299 -8.20 0.30 -1.96
N PHE A 300 -7.58 1.35 -1.43
CA PHE A 300 -8.35 2.43 -0.82
C PHE A 300 -9.26 3.13 -1.85
N ALA A 301 -8.76 3.43 -3.05
CA ALA A 301 -9.54 4.09 -4.10
C ALA A 301 -10.78 3.28 -4.54
N ASN A 302 -10.61 1.99 -4.89
CA ASN A 302 -11.74 1.14 -5.30
C ASN A 302 -12.71 0.79 -4.14
N ALA A 303 -12.34 1.08 -2.90
CA ALA A 303 -13.21 0.99 -1.74
C ALA A 303 -13.84 2.34 -1.38
N GLY A 304 -13.53 3.44 -2.06
CA GLY A 304 -14.03 4.77 -1.71
C GLY A 304 -13.42 5.32 -0.44
N ILE A 305 -12.18 4.95 -0.13
CA ILE A 305 -11.46 5.43 1.04
C ILE A 305 -10.32 6.33 0.57
N THR A 306 -10.18 7.51 1.14
CA THR A 306 -9.08 8.41 0.80
C THR A 306 -7.78 7.95 1.44
N GLU A 307 -6.63 8.19 0.81
CA GLU A 307 -5.32 7.89 1.41
C GLU A 307 -4.31 9.02 1.19
N ARG A 308 -3.04 8.79 1.58
CA ARG A 308 -1.96 9.80 1.42
C ARG A 308 -1.49 9.97 -0.03
N ILE A 309 -1.83 9.03 -0.91
CA ILE A 309 -1.53 9.09 -2.34
C ILE A 309 -2.69 9.80 -3.03
N ALA A 310 -2.42 10.93 -3.65
CA ALA A 310 -3.44 11.63 -4.44
C ALA A 310 -3.72 10.82 -5.72
N ARG A 311 -5.00 10.46 -5.91
CA ARG A 311 -5.55 9.77 -7.10
C ARG A 311 -6.53 10.67 -7.84
N GLN A 312 -6.87 10.35 -9.09
CA GLN A 312 -7.91 11.10 -9.79
C GLN A 312 -9.25 10.91 -9.07
N CYS A 313 -10.09 11.94 -9.05
CA CYS A 313 -11.40 11.85 -8.39
C CYS A 313 -12.30 10.76 -9.01
N SER A 314 -12.08 10.42 -10.29
CA SER A 314 -12.75 9.34 -11.01
C SER A 314 -12.31 7.93 -10.60
N ASP A 315 -11.15 7.80 -9.96
CA ASP A 315 -10.60 6.50 -9.54
C ASP A 315 -11.29 5.96 -8.28
N PHE A 316 -12.04 6.83 -7.58
CA PHE A 316 -12.72 6.45 -6.35
C PHE A 316 -14.10 5.86 -6.64
N TYR A 317 -14.24 4.58 -6.32
CA TYR A 317 -15.54 3.94 -6.26
C TYR A 317 -16.31 4.41 -5.02
N ARG A 318 -17.62 4.61 -5.12
CA ARG A 318 -18.43 5.08 -3.99
C ARG A 318 -19.04 3.90 -3.25
N ALA A 319 -18.50 3.57 -2.08
CA ALA A 319 -19.01 2.50 -1.21
C ALA A 319 -19.41 3.05 0.15
N ILE A 320 -20.52 2.55 0.70
CA ILE A 320 -20.94 2.85 2.08
C ILE A 320 -20.56 1.67 2.94
N HIS A 321 -19.56 1.85 3.79
CA HIS A 321 -19.17 0.86 4.78
C HIS A 321 -20.03 1.01 6.03
N ASP A 322 -21.16 0.29 6.08
CA ASP A 322 -21.97 0.17 7.29
C ASP A 322 -21.93 -1.28 7.83
N PRO A 323 -21.20 -1.54 8.94
CA PRO A 323 -21.13 -2.88 9.52
C PRO A 323 -22.49 -3.38 10.05
N CYS A 324 -23.44 -2.48 10.27
CA CYS A 324 -24.78 -2.75 10.76
C CYS A 324 -25.84 -2.87 9.66
N LEU A 325 -25.45 -2.84 8.37
CA LEU A 325 -26.39 -2.89 7.25
C LEU A 325 -27.36 -4.08 7.39
N GLY A 326 -28.65 -3.78 7.22
CA GLY A 326 -29.74 -4.76 7.24
C GLY A 326 -30.32 -5.08 8.63
N LEU A 327 -29.74 -4.59 9.74
CA LEU A 327 -30.23 -4.91 11.09
C LEU A 327 -31.42 -4.06 11.57
N GLY A 328 -32.08 -3.35 10.65
CA GLY A 328 -33.07 -2.32 10.95
C GLY A 328 -32.39 -1.13 11.62
N ALA A 329 -32.63 0.09 11.12
CA ALA A 329 -32.16 1.27 11.83
C ALA A 329 -32.69 1.20 13.27
N PRO A 330 -31.87 1.48 14.31
CA PRO A 330 -32.41 1.68 15.65
C PRO A 330 -33.54 2.70 15.51
N ALA A 331 -34.74 2.33 15.94
CA ALA A 331 -35.98 3.07 15.68
C ALA A 331 -35.79 4.57 15.99
N GLY A 332 -35.47 5.38 14.96
CA GLY A 332 -35.00 6.75 15.15
C GLY A 332 -33.97 7.27 14.15
N GLY A 333 -33.32 6.43 13.34
CA GLY A 333 -32.44 6.89 12.25
C GLY A 333 -33.22 7.41 11.04
N GLU A 334 -32.87 8.58 10.52
CA GLU A 334 -33.40 9.11 9.25
C GLU A 334 -33.17 8.08 8.12
N PRO A 335 -34.15 7.85 7.23
CA PRO A 335 -33.99 6.93 6.12
C PRO A 335 -32.83 7.37 5.21
N LEU A 336 -31.98 6.42 4.82
CA LEU A 336 -30.91 6.65 3.85
C LEU A 336 -31.49 7.27 2.57
N PRO A 337 -30.86 8.32 2.00
CA PRO A 337 -31.34 8.96 0.80
C PRO A 337 -31.41 7.96 -0.35
N SER A 338 -32.58 7.82 -0.97
CA SER A 338 -32.84 6.90 -2.09
C SER A 338 -32.10 7.25 -3.40
N SER A 339 -31.12 8.16 -3.36
CA SER A 339 -30.41 8.67 -4.53
C SER A 339 -29.02 8.06 -4.75
N LEU A 340 -28.69 6.95 -4.10
CA LEU A 340 -27.45 6.19 -4.37
C LEU A 340 -27.56 5.35 -5.64
N THR A 341 -28.12 5.91 -6.71
CA THR A 341 -27.88 5.36 -8.03
C THR A 341 -26.42 5.66 -8.34
N PRO A 342 -25.58 4.65 -8.68
CA PRO A 342 -24.22 4.91 -9.15
C PRO A 342 -24.30 6.00 -10.22
N ALA A 343 -23.52 7.07 -10.06
CA ALA A 343 -23.41 8.06 -11.12
C ALA A 343 -22.94 7.30 -12.35
N ALA A 344 -23.80 7.20 -13.36
CA ALA A 344 -23.49 6.45 -14.58
C ALA A 344 -22.11 6.88 -15.06
N THR A 345 -21.20 5.91 -15.17
CA THR A 345 -19.88 6.10 -15.76
C THR A 345 -20.07 6.89 -17.04
N PRO A 346 -19.40 8.04 -17.23
CA PRO A 346 -19.66 8.90 -18.37
C PRO A 346 -19.39 8.09 -19.65
N GLU A 347 -20.44 7.83 -20.42
CA GLU A 347 -20.33 7.20 -21.73
C GLU A 347 -19.34 8.02 -22.55
N THR A 348 -18.20 7.41 -22.89
CA THR A 348 -17.17 8.03 -23.72
C THR A 348 -17.78 8.32 -25.08
N THR A 349 -18.24 9.56 -25.27
CA THR A 349 -18.83 9.99 -26.53
C THR A 349 -17.67 10.24 -27.49
N THR A 350 -17.45 9.30 -28.42
CA THR A 350 -16.47 9.44 -29.51
C THR A 350 -16.80 10.69 -30.34
N ALA A 351 -16.12 11.81 -30.06
CA ALA A 351 -16.22 13.02 -30.84
C ALA A 351 -15.25 12.96 -32.02
N SER A 352 -15.84 12.99 -33.22
CA SER A 352 -15.17 13.03 -34.52
C SER A 352 -14.27 14.26 -34.66
N ASP A 353 -13.05 14.02 -35.13
CA ASP A 353 -12.05 15.02 -35.51
C ASP A 353 -12.63 16.10 -36.45
N THR A 354 -12.38 17.36 -36.12
CA THR A 354 -12.32 18.43 -37.14
C THR A 354 -11.07 19.27 -36.93
N ALA A 355 -10.15 19.14 -37.88
CA ALA A 355 -8.91 19.89 -37.96
C ALA A 355 -9.16 21.39 -38.13
N ALA A 356 -8.43 22.21 -37.38
CA ALA A 356 -8.21 23.61 -37.71
C ALA A 356 -6.77 24.02 -37.37
N SER A 357 -6.18 24.71 -38.34
CA SER A 357 -4.77 25.00 -38.51
C SER A 357 -4.40 26.39 -37.97
N ALA A 358 -3.14 26.49 -37.54
CA ALA A 358 -2.24 27.66 -37.56
C ALA A 358 -2.42 28.77 -36.52
N GLY A 359 -1.29 29.10 -35.88
CA GLY A 359 -1.09 30.33 -35.15
C GLY A 359 0.27 30.39 -34.44
N ASN A 360 1.36 30.52 -35.19
CA ASN A 360 2.67 30.92 -34.66
C ASN A 360 2.54 32.27 -33.92
N ASN A 361 3.11 32.37 -32.71
CA ASN A 361 3.66 33.64 -32.27
C ASN A 361 4.85 33.48 -31.31
N HIS A 362 5.84 34.30 -31.63
CA HIS A 362 7.16 34.46 -31.06
C HIS A 362 7.12 35.24 -29.73
N THR A 363 8.27 35.19 -29.00
CA THR A 363 8.77 36.15 -27.99
C THR A 363 8.12 36.08 -26.59
N GLN A 364 8.81 36.13 -25.44
CA GLN A 364 10.11 36.71 -25.07
C GLN A 364 10.82 35.89 -23.97
N TRP A 365 12.15 36.00 -23.97
CA TRP A 365 13.06 35.47 -22.95
C TRP A 365 13.08 36.38 -21.72
N PHE A 366 12.84 35.84 -20.53
CA PHE A 366 13.20 36.48 -19.27
C PHE A 366 14.42 35.77 -18.69
N THR A 367 15.57 36.43 -18.74
CA THR A 367 16.76 36.13 -17.94
C THR A 367 16.52 36.62 -16.51
N MET A 368 16.33 35.70 -15.56
CA MET A 368 16.51 35.99 -14.14
C MET A 368 17.92 35.62 -13.70
N THR A 369 18.68 36.65 -13.35
CA THR A 369 20.00 36.54 -12.72
C THR A 369 19.78 36.19 -11.24
N VAL A 370 20.09 34.96 -10.84
CA VAL A 370 20.16 34.57 -9.42
C VAL A 370 21.60 34.70 -8.95
N THR A 371 21.83 35.69 -8.08
CA THR A 371 23.08 35.86 -7.34
C THR A 371 23.10 34.86 -6.18
N LEU A 372 23.87 33.77 -6.31
CA LEU A 372 24.10 32.83 -5.21
C LEU A 372 25.33 33.29 -4.42
N THR A 373 25.11 33.87 -3.24
CA THR A 373 26.17 34.12 -2.25
C THR A 373 26.56 32.81 -1.57
N LEU A 374 27.79 32.37 -1.81
CA LEU A 374 28.50 31.35 -1.04
C LEU A 374 28.69 31.84 0.41
N SER A 375 28.11 31.12 1.37
CA SER A 375 28.55 31.15 2.76
C SER A 375 29.01 29.77 3.16
N LEU A 376 30.34 29.57 3.01
CA LEU A 376 31.11 28.53 3.66
C LEU A 376 31.12 28.80 5.17
N PHE A 377 30.60 27.86 5.97
CA PHE A 377 31.13 27.65 7.32
C PHE A 377 31.27 26.16 7.59
N ALA A 378 32.51 25.71 7.42
CA ALA A 378 33.03 24.54 8.10
C ALA A 378 33.23 24.88 9.57
N THR A 379 32.71 24.05 10.47
CA THR A 379 33.32 23.85 11.78
C THR A 379 33.18 22.38 12.15
N ALA A 380 34.29 21.69 12.00
CA ALA A 380 34.57 20.44 12.68
C ALA A 380 34.81 20.71 14.18
N VAL A 381 34.88 19.61 14.95
CA VAL A 381 35.63 19.39 16.21
C VAL A 381 34.79 19.24 17.50
N VAL A 382 34.54 17.97 17.85
CA VAL A 382 34.97 17.28 19.11
C VAL A 382 34.01 17.11 20.31
N LEU A 383 34.00 15.86 20.82
CA LEU A 383 33.48 15.30 22.10
C LEU A 383 31.95 15.14 22.16
N LEU A 384 31.33 13.97 22.36
CA LEU A 384 31.70 12.70 23.00
C LEU A 384 30.90 11.55 22.34
#